data_AF-A0A1H0X0U7-F1
#
_entry.id   AF-A0A1H0X0U7-F1
#
_cell.length_a   1.000
_cell.length_b   1.000
_cell.length_c   1.000
_cell.angle_alpha   90.00
_cell.angle_beta   90.00
_cell.angle_gamma   90.00
#
_symmetry.space_group_name_H-M   'P 1'
#
loop_
_entity.id
_entity.type
_entity.pdbx_description
1 polymer ?
#
loop_
_entity_poly.entity_id
_entity_poly.type
_entity_poly.pdbx_seq_one_letter_code
_entity_poly.pdbx_strand_id
1 'polypeptide(L)'
;MSIVQILFLLLLWGLPIFIFFNMYLKQDKQEQEEFIKGLKSPSFLFVDGSRVIGMGLFFSGMITSIMLIQHIGAFMLFFGWFAGGIEIWGSSVKRGIIVLSFGVIGAATYYYITVFHFKSIWKKDN
;
A
#
# COMPACT_ATOMS: atom_id res chain seq x y z
N MET A 1 21.92 -3.44 8.44
CA MET A 1 20.88 -4.20 7.72
C MET A 1 21.43 -5.59 7.42
N SER A 2 20.70 -6.67 7.70
CA SER A 2 21.19 -8.04 7.48
C SER A 2 20.99 -8.49 6.03
N ILE A 3 21.77 -9.49 5.57
CA ILE A 3 21.61 -10.08 4.23
C ILE A 3 20.20 -10.62 4.01
N VAL A 4 19.57 -11.16 5.07
CA VAL A 4 18.21 -11.68 5.05
C VAL A 4 17.20 -10.55 4.78
N GLN A 5 17.34 -9.40 5.45
CA GLN A 5 16.48 -8.24 5.20
C GLN A 5 16.60 -7.72 3.76
N ILE A 6 17.81 -7.73 3.20
CA ILE A 6 18.04 -7.34 1.80
C ILE A 6 17.34 -8.30 0.84
N LEU A 7 17.43 -9.62 1.07
CA LEU A 7 16.72 -10.62 0.27
C LEU A 7 15.20 -10.43 0.32
N PHE A 8 14.65 -10.14 1.51
CA PHE A 8 13.21 -9.85 1.63
C PHE A 8 12.80 -8.58 0.89
N LEU A 9 13.61 -7.51 0.90
CA LEU A 9 13.31 -6.32 0.10
C LEU A 9 13.36 -6.59 -1.40
N LEU A 10 14.35 -7.35 -1.86
CA LEU A 10 14.46 -7.74 -3.27
C LEU A 10 13.27 -8.60 -3.70
N LEU A 11 12.79 -9.50 -2.84
CA LEU A 11 11.57 -10.28 -3.12
C LEU A 11 10.33 -9.39 -3.11
N LEU A 12 10.19 -8.51 -2.11
CA LEU A 12 9.05 -7.63 -1.94
C LEU A 12 8.82 -6.73 -3.17
N TRP A 13 9.88 -6.20 -3.76
CA TRP A 13 9.78 -5.32 -4.94
C TRP A 13 10.02 -6.07 -6.26
N GLY A 14 11.04 -6.92 -6.31
CA GLY A 14 11.48 -7.58 -7.53
C GLY A 14 10.47 -8.60 -8.06
N LEU A 15 9.81 -9.36 -7.19
CA LEU A 15 8.86 -10.40 -7.62
C LEU A 15 7.59 -9.78 -8.22
N PRO A 16 6.92 -8.79 -7.60
CA PRO A 16 5.80 -8.09 -8.23
C PRO A 16 6.18 -7.40 -9.54
N ILE A 17 7.33 -6.70 -9.58
CA ILE A 17 7.81 -6.04 -10.81
C ILE A 17 8.05 -7.07 -11.92
N PHE A 18 8.67 -8.19 -11.61
CA PHE A 18 8.93 -9.25 -12.58
C PHE A 18 7.63 -9.85 -13.13
N ILE A 19 6.66 -10.18 -12.26
CA ILE A 19 5.36 -10.70 -12.67
C ILE A 19 4.63 -9.67 -13.55
N PHE A 20 4.62 -8.41 -13.12
CA PHE A 20 4.01 -7.31 -13.85
C PHE A 20 4.62 -7.12 -15.24
N PHE A 21 5.95 -7.10 -15.33
CA PHE A 21 6.67 -6.95 -16.58
C PHE A 21 6.43 -8.14 -17.53
N ASN A 22 6.40 -9.35 -16.99
CA ASN A 22 6.10 -10.55 -17.78
C ASN A 22 4.65 -10.55 -18.31
N MET A 23 3.69 -10.08 -17.52
CA MET A 23 2.31 -9.91 -17.98
C MET A 23 2.22 -8.84 -19.08
N TYR A 24 2.90 -7.70 -18.89
CA TYR A 24 2.95 -6.61 -19.86
C TYR A 24 3.54 -7.05 -21.21
N LEU A 25 4.66 -7.76 -21.20
CA LEU A 25 5.33 -8.23 -22.43
C LEU A 25 4.52 -9.27 -23.22
N LYS A 26 3.56 -9.95 -22.58
CA LYS A 26 2.70 -10.95 -23.24
C LYS A 26 1.51 -10.34 -23.98
N GLN A 27 1.20 -9.07 -23.73
CA GLN A 27 0.12 -8.34 -24.41
C GLN A 27 0.59 -7.84 -25.78
N ASP A 28 -0.35 -7.59 -26.69
CA ASP A 28 -0.03 -6.97 -27.97
C ASP A 28 0.37 -5.48 -27.81
N LYS A 29 0.86 -4.84 -28.88
CA LYS A 29 1.31 -3.45 -28.81
C LYS A 29 0.19 -2.46 -28.49
N GLN A 30 -1.04 -2.72 -28.94
CA GLN A 30 -2.17 -1.83 -28.69
C GLN A 30 -2.63 -1.94 -27.24
N GLU A 31 -2.76 -3.16 -26.73
CA GLU A 31 -3.07 -3.48 -25.34
C GLU A 31 -2.00 -2.91 -24.39
N GLN A 32 -0.72 -2.98 -24.76
CA GLN A 32 0.37 -2.35 -24.00
C GLN A 32 0.21 -0.83 -23.87
N GLU A 33 -0.15 -0.15 -24.96
CA GLU A 33 -0.36 1.30 -24.95
C GLU A 33 -1.59 1.71 -24.12
N GLU A 34 -2.69 0.97 -24.25
CA GLU A 34 -3.91 1.17 -23.45
C GLU A 34 -3.64 0.92 -21.96
N PHE A 35 -2.88 -0.12 -21.65
CA PHE A 35 -2.47 -0.43 -20.29
C PHE A 35 -1.63 0.69 -19.67
N ILE A 36 -0.61 1.20 -20.37
CA ILE A 36 0.19 2.34 -19.89
C ILE A 36 -0.66 3.59 -19.70
N LYS A 37 -1.63 3.85 -20.59
CA LYS A 37 -2.58 4.95 -20.42
C LYS A 37 -3.44 4.76 -19.16
N GLY A 38 -3.90 3.54 -18.90
CA GLY A 38 -4.64 3.17 -17.69
C GLY A 38 -3.83 3.38 -16.41
N LEU A 39 -2.55 2.99 -16.39
CA LEU A 39 -1.66 3.21 -15.24
C LEU A 39 -1.41 4.69 -14.95
N LYS A 40 -1.45 5.53 -15.98
CA LYS A 40 -1.31 6.98 -15.85
C LYS A 40 -2.63 7.68 -15.49
N SER A 41 -3.73 6.94 -15.44
CA SER A 41 -5.02 7.53 -15.06
C SER A 41 -4.96 8.01 -13.60
N PRO A 42 -5.57 9.16 -13.29
CA PRO A 42 -5.63 9.64 -11.92
C PRO A 42 -6.26 8.61 -10.98
N SER A 43 -7.32 7.91 -11.38
CA SER A 43 -7.95 6.92 -10.49
C SER A 43 -7.00 5.78 -10.16
N PHE A 44 -6.28 5.24 -11.16
CA PHE A 44 -5.28 4.22 -10.90
C PHE A 44 -4.20 4.73 -9.92
N LEU A 45 -3.63 5.92 -10.16
CA LEU A 45 -2.58 6.47 -9.30
C LEU A 45 -3.06 6.70 -7.85
N PHE A 46 -4.26 7.24 -7.67
CA PHE A 46 -4.80 7.56 -6.35
C PHE A 46 -5.37 6.36 -5.61
N VAL A 47 -5.85 5.32 -6.31
CA VAL A 47 -6.53 4.18 -5.70
C VAL A 47 -5.62 2.95 -5.67
N ASP A 48 -5.22 2.43 -6.83
CA ASP A 48 -4.48 1.18 -6.90
C ASP A 48 -2.98 1.41 -6.70
N GLY A 49 -2.42 2.43 -7.33
CA GLY A 49 -1.02 2.83 -7.18
C GLY A 49 -0.68 3.19 -5.73
N SER A 50 -1.53 3.97 -5.06
CA SER A 50 -1.33 4.31 -3.65
C SER A 50 -1.37 3.08 -2.74
N ARG A 51 -2.23 2.09 -3.00
CA ARG A 51 -2.27 0.83 -2.25
C ARG A 51 -1.03 -0.01 -2.48
N VAL A 52 -0.63 -0.22 -3.74
CA VAL A 52 0.52 -1.07 -4.10
C VAL A 52 1.81 -0.46 -3.58
N ILE A 53 2.04 0.82 -3.86
CA ILE A 53 3.24 1.54 -3.40
C ILE A 53 3.20 1.68 -1.87
N GLY A 54 2.05 2.03 -1.29
CA GLY A 54 1.87 2.17 0.15
C GLY A 54 2.19 0.88 0.90
N MET A 55 1.70 -0.26 0.41
CA MET A 55 2.02 -1.58 0.96
C MET A 55 3.52 -1.88 0.87
N GLY A 56 4.13 -1.63 -0.30
CA GLY A 56 5.57 -1.82 -0.51
C GLY A 56 6.41 -0.97 0.45
N LEU A 57 6.07 0.32 0.61
CA LEU A 57 6.75 1.22 1.54
C LEU A 57 6.52 0.82 3.00
N PHE A 58 5.30 0.42 3.37
CA PHE A 58 4.98 -0.01 4.72
C PHE A 58 5.86 -1.18 5.16
N PHE A 59 5.91 -2.24 4.35
CA PHE A 59 6.75 -3.40 4.64
C PHE A 59 8.24 -3.08 4.52
N SER A 60 8.64 -2.22 3.59
CA SER A 60 10.03 -1.76 3.50
C SER A 60 10.47 -1.03 4.76
N GLY A 61 9.63 -0.15 5.30
CA GLY A 61 9.84 0.54 6.56
C GLY A 61 9.93 -0.42 7.75
N MET A 62 9.06 -1.44 7.80
CA MET A 62 9.14 -2.49 8.81
C MET A 62 10.44 -3.30 8.74
N ILE A 63 10.82 -3.76 7.54
CA ILE A 63 12.03 -4.59 7.33
C ILE A 63 13.30 -3.79 7.65
N THR A 64 13.34 -2.51 7.27
CA THR A 64 14.46 -1.61 7.53
C THR A 64 14.44 -1.01 8.94
N SER A 65 13.33 -1.17 9.67
CA SER A 65 13.05 -0.47 10.94
C SER A 65 13.08 1.06 10.81
N ILE A 66 12.80 1.60 9.62
CA ILE A 66 12.71 3.03 9.36
C ILE A 66 11.25 3.47 9.52
N MET A 67 10.94 3.98 10.70
CA MET A 67 9.58 4.36 11.10
C MET A 67 8.95 5.41 10.17
N LEU A 68 9.73 6.36 9.64
CA LEU A 68 9.25 7.35 8.67
C LEU A 68 8.70 6.69 7.39
N ILE A 69 9.46 5.76 6.80
CA ILE A 69 9.04 5.04 5.58
C ILE A 69 7.79 4.21 5.87
N GLN A 70 7.74 3.58 7.05
CA GLN A 70 6.59 2.80 7.48
C GLN A 70 5.32 3.67 7.58
N HIS A 71 5.41 4.86 8.18
CA HIS A 71 4.28 5.79 8.30
C HIS A 71 3.79 6.31 6.95
N ILE A 72 4.72 6.66 6.05
CA ILE A 72 4.37 7.08 4.68
C ILE A 72 3.63 5.94 3.97
N GLY A 73 4.14 4.71 4.07
CA GLY A 73 3.50 3.54 3.48
C GLY A 73 2.10 3.27 4.04
N ALA A 74 1.95 3.32 5.36
CA ALA A 74 0.66 3.14 6.03
C ALA A 74 -0.35 4.21 5.60
N PHE A 75 0.06 5.48 5.56
CA PHE A 75 -0.79 6.58 5.11
C PHE A 75 -1.27 6.37 3.67
N MET A 76 -0.36 6.09 2.74
CA MET A 76 -0.71 5.82 1.34
C MET A 76 -1.64 4.62 1.19
N LEU A 77 -1.39 3.54 1.93
CA LEU A 77 -2.21 2.33 1.89
C LEU A 77 -3.65 2.63 2.33
N PHE A 78 -3.84 3.23 3.52
CA PHE A 78 -5.18 3.51 4.04
C PHE A 78 -5.89 4.59 3.23
N PHE A 79 -5.16 5.59 2.74
CA PHE A 79 -5.70 6.57 1.81
C PHE A 79 -6.22 5.91 0.53
N GLY A 80 -5.48 4.97 -0.06
CA GLY A 80 -5.94 4.25 -1.23
C GLY A 80 -7.18 3.38 -0.98
N TRP A 81 -7.26 2.71 0.18
CA TRP A 81 -8.48 2.00 0.60
C TRP A 81 -9.67 2.95 0.73
N PHE A 82 -9.46 4.13 1.33
CA PHE A 82 -10.48 5.15 1.46
C PHE A 82 -10.93 5.68 0.08
N ALA A 83 -9.99 6.10 -0.77
CA ALA A 83 -10.27 6.64 -2.10
C ALA A 83 -11.07 5.65 -2.97
N GLY A 84 -10.64 4.38 -3.03
CA GLY A 84 -11.39 3.39 -3.81
C GLY A 84 -12.72 2.99 -3.19
N GLY A 85 -12.90 3.14 -1.88
CA GLY A 85 -14.21 3.00 -1.25
C GLY A 85 -15.20 4.07 -1.72
N ILE A 86 -14.74 5.32 -1.88
CA ILE A 86 -15.53 6.43 -2.46
C ILE A 86 -15.85 6.12 -3.93
N GLU A 87 -14.87 5.68 -4.72
CA GLU A 87 -15.08 5.33 -6.12
C GLU A 87 -16.15 4.23 -6.29
N ILE A 88 -16.06 3.16 -5.49
CA ILE A 88 -17.01 2.05 -5.54
C ILE A 88 -18.40 2.48 -5.05
N TRP A 89 -18.50 3.42 -4.11
CA TRP A 89 -19.78 3.90 -3.59
C TRP A 89 -20.71 4.36 -4.71
N GLY A 90 -20.19 5.05 -5.73
CA GLY A 90 -20.97 5.52 -6.87
C GLY A 90 -21.67 4.40 -7.65
N SER A 91 -21.14 3.17 -7.61
CA SER A 91 -21.73 1.99 -8.26
C SER A 91 -22.53 1.10 -7.29
N SER A 92 -22.06 0.97 -6.04
CA SER A 92 -22.67 0.12 -5.02
C SER A 92 -22.32 0.64 -3.64
N VAL A 93 -23.30 1.31 -3.02
CA VAL A 93 -23.17 1.87 -1.66
C VAL A 93 -22.70 0.83 -0.65
N LYS A 94 -23.29 -0.38 -0.67
CA LYS A 94 -22.93 -1.47 0.25
C LYS A 94 -21.46 -1.87 0.09
N ARG A 95 -20.97 -2.03 -1.14
CA ARG A 95 -19.56 -2.40 -1.40
C ARG A 95 -18.62 -1.25 -1.03
N GLY A 96 -18.99 -0.02 -1.36
CA GLY A 96 -18.22 1.17 -1.01
C GLY A 96 -18.02 1.31 0.50
N ILE A 97 -19.09 1.18 1.29
CA ILE A 97 -19.03 1.21 2.76
C ILE A 97 -18.12 0.13 3.32
N ILE A 98 -18.18 -1.10 2.79
CA ILE A 98 -17.30 -2.19 3.24
C ILE A 98 -15.84 -1.81 3.03
N VAL A 99 -15.48 -1.37 1.82
CA VAL A 99 -14.10 -0.99 1.46
C VAL A 99 -13.62 0.22 2.27
N LEU A 100 -14.47 1.24 2.46
CA LEU A 100 -14.17 2.38 3.32
C LEU A 100 -13.91 1.97 4.77
N SER A 101 -14.73 1.07 5.30
CA SER A 101 -14.60 0.58 6.67
C SER A 101 -13.25 -0.11 6.88
N PHE A 102 -12.77 -0.89 5.91
CA PHE A 102 -11.42 -1.47 5.97
C PHE A 102 -10.33 -0.40 6.06
N GLY A 103 -10.44 0.68 5.27
CA GLY A 103 -9.50 1.81 5.34
C GLY A 103 -9.50 2.49 6.71
N VAL A 104 -10.67 2.81 7.25
CA VAL A 104 -10.81 3.49 8.55
C VAL A 104 -10.37 2.60 9.71
N ILE A 105 -10.82 1.35 9.76
CA ILE A 105 -10.46 0.39 10.81
C ILE A 105 -8.97 0.10 10.76
N GLY A 106 -8.41 -0.08 9.56
CA GLY A 106 -6.97 -0.30 9.37
C GLY A 106 -6.14 0.87 9.89
N ALA A 107 -6.52 2.11 9.53
CA ALA A 107 -5.86 3.32 10.00
C ALA A 107 -5.95 3.48 11.53
N ALA A 108 -7.14 3.26 12.10
CA ALA A 108 -7.36 3.33 13.54
C ALA A 108 -6.53 2.27 14.30
N THR A 109 -6.49 1.04 13.79
CA THR A 109 -5.70 -0.05 14.36
C THR A 109 -4.22 0.27 14.30
N TYR A 110 -3.73 0.77 13.16
CA TYR A 110 -2.34 1.17 13.00
C TYR A 110 -1.95 2.31 13.95
N TYR A 111 -2.79 3.34 14.05
CA TYR A 111 -2.60 4.44 14.99
C TYR A 111 -2.58 3.94 16.44
N TYR A 112 -3.54 3.08 16.82
CA TYR A 112 -3.60 2.50 18.16
C TYR A 112 -2.32 1.73 18.50
N ILE A 113 -1.87 0.82 17.63
CA ILE A 113 -0.63 0.06 17.83
C ILE A 113 0.56 1.01 17.95
N THR A 114 0.69 1.97 17.03
CA THR A 114 1.83 2.88 17.00
C THR A 114 1.87 3.77 18.26
N VAL A 115 0.75 4.36 18.66
CA VAL A 115 0.71 5.31 19.78
C VAL A 115 0.70 4.63 21.14
N PHE A 116 -0.11 3.58 21.33
CA PHE A 116 -0.20 2.90 22.62
C PHE A 116 1.03 2.03 22.91
N HIS A 117 1.60 1.37 21.91
CA HIS A 117 2.80 0.56 22.11
C HIS A 117 4.05 1.43 22.33
N PHE A 118 4.11 2.63 21.75
CA PHE A 118 5.21 3.57 22.00
C PHE A 118 5.11 4.21 23.40
N LYS A 119 3.88 4.49 23.87
CA LYS A 119 3.64 5.06 25.20
C LYS A 119 3.93 4.08 26.35
N SER A 120 3.80 2.76 26.14
CA SER A 120 4.10 1.76 27.17
C SER A 120 5.60 1.54 27.39
N ILE A 121 6.42 1.71 26.34
CA ILE A 121 7.88 1.62 26.42
C ILE A 121 8.43 2.81 27.23
N TRP A 122 7.98 4.03 26.91
CA TRP A 122 8.43 5.25 27.62
C TRP A 122 8.01 5.33 29.09
N LYS A 123 6.96 4.62 29.49
CA LYS A 123 6.50 4.58 30.88
C LYS A 123 7.26 3.57 31.74
N LYS A 124 8.09 2.72 31.13
CA LYS A 124 8.87 1.70 31.82
C LYS A 124 10.27 2.20 32.23
N ASP A 125 10.70 3.30 31.63
CA ASP A 125 12.04 3.89 31.80
C ASP A 125 12.03 5.17 32.66
N ASN A 126 10.89 5.52 33.29
CA ASN A 126 10.69 6.59 34.28
C ASN A 126 10.09 6.00 35.56
#